data_AF-A0A399NY50-F1
#
_entry.id   AF-A0A399NY50-F1
#
_cell.length_a   1.000
_cell.length_b   1.000
_cell.length_c   1.000
_cell.angle_alpha   90.00
_cell.angle_beta   90.00
_cell.angle_gamma   90.00
#
_symmetry.space_group_name_H-M   'P 1'
#
loop_
_entity.id
_entity.type
_entity.pdbx_description
1 polymer ?
#
loop_
_entity_poly.entity_id
_entity_poly.type
_entity_poly.pdbx_seq_one_letter_code
_entity_poly.pdbx_strand_id
1 'polypeptide(L)'
;MAIKKRTQQERDREARIEAFGAAAEARSNEPAPVVEPAVPTALPSGDRQPAPAAGEQRSWPKNALIRYPNEDLPKLLAEVAALEERTHHATSLRALRRGLEIMRAELTKE
;
A
#
# COMPACT_ATOMS: atom_id res chain seq x y z
N MET A 1 35.05 -41.10 23.50
CA MET A 1 34.02 -40.24 22.87
C MET A 1 33.29 -41.07 21.82
N ALA A 2 31.99 -41.30 21.97
CA ALA A 2 31.20 -42.05 20.99
C ALA A 2 30.68 -41.11 19.91
N ILE A 3 31.14 -41.27 18.66
CA ILE A 3 30.66 -40.50 17.52
C ILE A 3 29.30 -41.08 17.13
N LYS A 4 28.23 -40.37 17.49
CA LYS A 4 26.86 -40.70 17.09
C LYS A 4 26.81 -40.66 15.54
N LYS A 5 26.56 -41.81 14.91
CA LYS A 5 26.39 -41.89 13.45
C LYS A 5 25.15 -41.06 13.06
N ARG A 6 25.33 -40.14 12.10
CA ARG A 6 24.25 -39.32 11.53
C ARG A 6 23.11 -40.21 11.02
N THR A 7 21.89 -39.85 11.38
CA THR A 7 20.69 -40.60 11.00
C THR A 7 20.37 -40.38 9.52
N GLN A 8 19.66 -41.31 8.89
CA GLN A 8 19.23 -41.20 7.49
C GLN A 8 18.49 -39.88 7.23
N GLN A 9 17.68 -39.45 8.20
CA GLN A 9 16.90 -38.23 8.18
C GLN A 9 17.75 -36.94 8.06
N GLU A 10 18.96 -36.92 8.60
CA GLU A 10 19.88 -35.78 8.46
C GLU A 10 20.41 -35.69 7.02
N ARG A 11 20.68 -36.83 6.38
CA ARG A 11 21.13 -36.86 4.97
C ARG A 11 20.00 -36.46 4.01
N ASP A 12 18.78 -36.90 4.28
CA ASP A 12 17.60 -36.49 3.50
C ASP A 12 17.32 -34.99 3.64
N ARG A 13 17.62 -34.40 4.81
CA ARG A 13 17.51 -32.96 5.03
C ARG A 13 18.57 -32.17 4.26
N GLU A 14 19.82 -32.64 4.27
CA GLU A 14 20.92 -32.02 3.49
C GLU A 14 20.59 -32.04 1.98
N ALA A 15 20.11 -33.17 1.44
CA ALA A 15 19.73 -33.29 0.03
C ALA A 15 18.59 -32.36 -0.39
N ARG A 16 17.61 -32.10 0.49
CA ARG A 16 16.51 -31.15 0.22
C ARG A 16 16.98 -29.69 0.20
N ILE A 17 17.96 -29.35 1.03
CA ILE A 17 18.53 -27.99 1.08
C ILE A 17 19.34 -27.73 -0.20
N GLU A 18 20.10 -28.73 -0.66
CA GLU A 18 20.87 -28.63 -1.91
C GLU A 18 19.94 -28.50 -3.14
N ALA A 19 18.85 -29.26 -3.18
CA ALA A 19 17.84 -29.15 -4.24
C ALA A 19 17.13 -27.78 -4.25
N PHE A 20 16.90 -27.18 -3.07
CA PHE A 20 16.34 -25.83 -2.97
C PHE A 20 17.34 -24.76 -3.46
N GLY A 21 18.62 -24.89 -3.12
CA GLY A 21 19.68 -23.99 -3.60
C GLY A 21 19.84 -24.05 -5.12
N ALA A 22 19.85 -25.25 -5.70
CA ALA A 22 19.93 -25.44 -7.15
C ALA A 22 18.73 -24.83 -7.91
N ALA A 23 17.53 -24.94 -7.34
CA ALA A 23 16.33 -24.33 -7.92
C ALA A 23 16.34 -22.79 -7.86
N ALA A 24 17.08 -22.19 -6.91
CA ALA A 24 17.24 -20.74 -6.81
C ALA A 24 18.22 -20.20 -7.86
N GLU A 25 19.34 -20.91 -8.11
CA GLU A 25 20.31 -20.51 -9.14
C GLU A 25 19.77 -20.67 -10.57
N ALA A 26 18.90 -21.65 -10.81
CA ALA A 26 18.28 -21.87 -12.12
C ALA A 26 17.43 -20.67 -12.61
N ARG A 27 16.86 -19.85 -11.71
CA ARG A 27 16.08 -18.66 -12.08
C ARG A 27 16.93 -17.42 -12.35
N SER A 28 18.21 -17.44 -11.99
CA SER A 28 19.11 -16.28 -12.15
C SER A 28 19.67 -16.15 -13.57
N ASN A 29 19.50 -17.16 -14.43
CA ASN A 29 20.12 -17.19 -15.76
C ASN A 29 19.11 -17.06 -16.92
N GLU A 30 17.84 -16.76 -16.63
CA GLU A 30 16.85 -16.46 -17.66
C GLU A 30 16.86 -14.94 -17.93
N PRO A 31 17.22 -14.48 -19.14
CA PRO A 31 17.15 -13.06 -19.46
C PRO A 31 15.69 -12.61 -19.35
N ALA A 32 15.43 -11.68 -18.43
CA ALA A 32 14.11 -11.11 -18.24
C ALA A 32 13.57 -10.56 -19.58
N PRO A 33 12.37 -10.97 -20.03
CA PRO A 33 11.77 -10.36 -21.21
C PRO A 33 11.58 -8.86 -20.94
N VAL A 34 12.11 -8.03 -21.83
CA VAL A 34 11.92 -6.57 -21.79
C VAL A 34 10.44 -6.32 -22.06
N VAL A 35 9.68 -6.09 -21.00
CA VAL A 35 8.30 -5.63 -21.10
C VAL A 35 8.36 -4.15 -21.45
N GLU A 36 8.02 -3.79 -22.69
CA GLU A 36 7.80 -2.40 -23.06
C GLU A 36 6.73 -1.79 -22.13
N PRO A 37 6.96 -0.58 -21.60
CA PRO A 37 5.96 0.08 -20.77
C PRO A 37 4.75 0.40 -21.63
N ALA A 38 3.63 -0.28 -21.35
CA ALA A 38 2.34 0.03 -21.96
C ALA A 38 2.00 1.50 -21.68
N VAL A 39 1.89 2.29 -22.74
CA VAL A 39 1.48 3.69 -22.67
C VAL A 39 0.04 3.72 -22.15
N PRO A 40 -0.26 4.33 -20.99
CA PRO A 40 -1.62 4.41 -20.50
C PRO A 40 -2.44 5.26 -21.47
N THR A 41 -3.41 4.64 -22.13
CA THR A 41 -4.45 5.36 -22.87
C THR A 41 -5.18 6.25 -21.88
N ALA A 42 -5.06 7.57 -22.05
CA ALA A 42 -5.76 8.55 -21.23
C ALA A 42 -7.27 8.35 -21.42
N LEU A 43 -7.92 7.75 -20.42
CA LEU A 43 -9.37 7.78 -20.31
C LEU A 43 -9.80 9.23 -20.04
N PRO A 44 -10.92 9.69 -20.63
CA PRO A 44 -11.41 11.03 -20.36
C PRO A 44 -11.65 11.20 -18.86
N SER A 45 -11.01 12.20 -18.27
CA SER A 45 -11.19 12.68 -16.89
C SER A 45 -12.59 13.29 -16.74
N GLY A 46 -13.63 12.48 -16.93
CA GLY A 46 -14.99 12.83 -16.60
C GLY A 46 -15.18 12.52 -15.12
N ASP A 47 -15.39 13.57 -14.33
CA ASP A 47 -15.81 13.51 -12.94
C ASP A 47 -17.24 12.94 -12.86
N ARG A 48 -17.40 11.66 -13.21
CA ARG A 48 -18.64 10.92 -13.07
C ARG A 48 -18.66 10.34 -11.68
N GLN A 49 -18.92 11.19 -10.70
CA GLN A 49 -19.40 10.69 -9.42
C GLN A 49 -20.71 9.95 -9.72
N PRO A 50 -20.81 8.63 -9.44
CA PRO A 50 -22.05 7.91 -9.66
C PRO A 50 -23.12 8.56 -8.80
N ALA A 51 -24.15 9.11 -9.45
CA ALA A 51 -25.31 9.63 -8.76
C ALA A 51 -25.97 8.45 -8.03
N PRO A 52 -26.22 8.53 -6.71
CA PRO A 52 -26.90 7.44 -6.01
C PRO A 52 -28.29 7.24 -6.63
N ALA A 53 -28.66 5.99 -6.87
CA ALA A 53 -29.98 5.65 -7.37
C ALA A 53 -31.04 6.17 -6.38
N ALA A 54 -32.13 6.73 -6.92
CA ALA A 54 -33.21 7.30 -6.11
C ALA A 54 -33.80 6.20 -5.20
N GLY A 55 -33.67 6.38 -3.88
CA GLY A 55 -34.20 5.46 -2.86
C GLY A 55 -33.16 4.67 -2.07
N GLU A 56 -31.87 4.74 -2.43
CA GLU A 56 -30.81 4.05 -1.70
C GLU A 56 -30.33 4.89 -0.51
N GLN A 57 -30.31 4.30 0.69
CA GLN A 57 -29.67 4.94 1.85
C GLN A 57 -28.23 5.25 1.49
N ARG A 58 -27.83 6.52 1.60
CA ARG A 58 -26.51 6.99 1.20
C ARG A 58 -25.43 6.30 2.03
N SER A 59 -24.89 5.20 1.52
CA SER A 59 -23.76 4.49 2.09
C SER A 59 -22.50 5.30 1.78
N TRP A 60 -21.79 5.73 2.83
CA TRP A 60 -20.54 6.46 2.67
C TRP A 60 -19.40 5.48 2.40
N PRO A 61 -18.53 5.76 1.40
CA PRO A 61 -17.39 4.91 1.15
C PRO A 61 -16.47 4.88 2.37
N LYS A 62 -16.06 3.67 2.79
CA LYS A 62 -15.17 3.48 3.95
C LYS A 62 -13.71 3.79 3.63
N ASN A 63 -13.34 3.71 2.35
CA ASN A 63 -11.99 3.92 1.85
C ASN A 63 -12.02 4.97 0.74
N ALA A 64 -10.99 5.79 0.65
CA ALA A 64 -10.81 6.77 -0.41
C ALA A 64 -9.34 6.82 -0.84
N LEU A 65 -9.11 6.96 -2.14
CA LEU A 65 -7.79 7.26 -2.69
C LEU A 65 -7.71 8.78 -2.90
N ILE A 66 -6.74 9.42 -2.24
CA ILE A 66 -6.52 10.85 -2.36
C ILE A 66 -5.39 11.08 -3.38
N ARG A 67 -5.69 11.84 -4.43
CA ARG A 67 -4.67 12.32 -5.39
C ARG A 67 -4.27 13.73 -4.98
N TYR A 68 -3.01 13.91 -4.60
CA TYR A 68 -2.48 15.23 -4.28
C TYR A 68 -2.08 15.95 -5.57
N PRO A 69 -2.53 17.19 -5.80
CA PRO A 69 -2.14 17.97 -6.97
C PRO A 69 -0.69 18.49 -6.88
N ASN A 70 -0.15 18.60 -5.66
CA ASN A 70 1.21 19.04 -5.36
C ASN A 70 1.82 18.20 -4.23
N GLU A 71 3.15 18.22 -4.13
CA GLU A 71 3.90 17.43 -3.14
C GLU A 71 3.96 18.08 -1.75
N ASP A 72 3.58 19.35 -1.62
CA ASP A 72 3.71 20.11 -0.38
C ASP A 72 2.84 19.52 0.75
N LEU A 73 1.59 19.18 0.42
CA LEU A 73 0.63 18.65 1.39
C LEU A 73 1.01 17.26 1.92
N PRO A 74 1.34 16.26 1.07
CA PRO A 74 1.78 14.96 1.58
C PRO A 74 3.10 15.06 2.36
N LYS A 75 4.00 15.98 1.98
CA LYS A 75 5.24 16.22 2.74
C LYS A 75 4.94 16.76 4.14
N LEU A 76 4.10 17.79 4.24
CA LEU A 76 3.68 18.35 5.53
C LEU A 76 2.99 17.30 6.42
N LEU A 77 2.13 16.46 5.84
CA LEU A 77 1.50 15.37 6.57
C LEU A 77 2.51 14.36 7.12
N ALA A 78 3.54 14.01 6.34
CA ALA A 78 4.60 13.11 6.77
C ALA A 78 5.44 13.72 7.90
N GLU A 79 5.78 15.01 7.81
CA GLU A 79 6.51 15.73 8.86
C GLU A 79 5.70 15.77 10.16
N VAL A 80 4.41 16.12 10.10
CA VAL A 80 3.54 16.13 11.29
C VAL A 80 3.36 14.73 11.85
N ALA A 81 3.24 13.71 11.01
CA ALA A 81 3.12 12.32 11.47
C ALA A 81 4.38 11.85 12.22
N ALA A 82 5.57 12.24 11.74
CA ALA A 82 6.82 11.97 12.43
C ALA A 82 6.90 12.68 13.79
N LEU A 83 6.48 13.94 13.86
CA LEU A 83 6.46 14.71 15.11
C LEU A 83 5.46 14.17 16.15
N GLU A 84 4.34 13.63 15.70
CA GLU A 84 3.32 13.06 16.59
C GLU A 84 3.56 11.58 16.94
N GLU A 85 4.63 10.96 16.43
CA GLU A 85 4.92 9.52 16.54
C GLU A 85 3.73 8.65 16.09
N ARG A 86 3.06 9.07 15.02
CA ARG A 86 1.84 8.42 14.49
C ARG A 86 2.01 7.94 13.07
N THR A 87 1.13 7.01 12.68
CA THR A 87 1.05 6.58 11.29
C THR A 87 0.50 7.70 10.41
N HIS A 88 0.97 7.76 9.17
CA HIS A 88 0.51 8.74 8.19
C HIS A 88 -1.02 8.75 8.05
N HIS A 89 -1.66 7.57 8.05
CA HIS A 89 -3.11 7.44 7.98
C HIS A 89 -3.82 8.04 9.20
N ALA A 90 -3.35 7.76 10.41
CA ALA A 90 -3.94 8.30 11.64
C ALA A 90 -3.84 9.84 11.68
N THR A 91 -2.68 10.38 11.30
CA THR A 91 -2.46 11.83 11.21
C THR A 91 -3.37 12.47 10.15
N SER A 92 -3.50 11.83 8.99
CA SER A 92 -4.38 12.30 7.91
C SER A 92 -5.85 12.39 8.37
N LEU A 93 -6.37 11.35 9.03
CA LEU A 93 -7.73 11.35 9.57
C LEU A 93 -7.94 12.44 10.62
N ARG A 94 -6.96 12.64 11.49
CA ARG A 94 -7.02 13.68 12.52
C ARG A 94 -7.04 15.09 11.91
N ALA A 95 -6.17 15.34 10.94
CA ALA A 95 -6.11 16.61 10.23
C ALA A 95 -7.43 16.90 9.51
N LEU A 96 -7.98 15.91 8.79
CA LEU A 96 -9.27 16.03 8.11
C LEU A 96 -10.40 16.33 9.09
N ARG A 97 -10.50 15.59 10.19
CA ARG A 97 -11.54 15.81 11.20
C ARG A 97 -11.49 17.22 11.77
N ARG A 98 -10.30 17.66 12.18
CA ARG A 98 -10.10 19.00 12.76
C ARG A 98 -10.39 20.10 11.74
N GLY A 99 -9.95 19.94 10.49
CA GLY A 99 -10.23 20.89 9.41
C GLY A 99 -11.74 21.03 9.15
N LEU A 100 -12.47 19.90 9.08
CA LEU A 100 -13.91 19.91 8.88
C LEU A 100 -14.68 20.52 10.06
N GLU A 101 -14.25 20.26 11.29
CA GLU A 101 -14.83 20.87 12.49
C GLU A 101 -14.67 22.40 12.49
N ILE A 102 -13.50 22.90 12.07
CA ILE A 102 -13.23 24.34 11.92
C ILE A 102 -14.10 24.95 10.82
N MET A 103 -14.12 24.35 9.62
CA MET A 103 -14.94 24.83 8.50
C MET A 103 -16.43 24.86 8.86
N ARG A 104 -16.92 23.83 9.56
CA ARG A 104 -18.30 23.80 10.06
C ARG A 104 -18.57 24.94 11.02
N ALA A 105 -17.64 25.21 11.94
CA ALA A 105 -17.79 26.30 12.91
C ALA A 105 -17.75 27.68 12.24
N GLU A 106 -16.97 27.86 11.18
CA GLU A 106 -16.92 29.08 10.38
C GLU A 106 -18.24 29.31 9.64
N LEU A 107 -18.75 28.29 8.95
CA LEU A 107 -20.01 28.34 8.19
C LEU A 107 -21.27 28.51 9.06
N THR A 108 -21.19 28.22 10.36
CA THR A 108 -22.34 28.37 11.29
C THR A 108 -22.33 29.72 12.02
N LYS A 109 -21.24 30.50 11.89
CA LYS A 109 -21.10 31.82 12.51
C LYS A 109 -21.51 32.97 11.57
N GLU A 110 -21.66 32.70 10.28
CA GLU A 110 -22.32 33.57 9.30
C GLU A 110 -23.84 33.41 9.36
#